data_AF-A0A6L8U9H2-F1
#
_entry.id   AF-A0A6L8U9H2-F1
#
_cell.length_a   1.000
_cell.length_b   1.000
_cell.length_c   1.000
_cell.angle_alpha   90.00
_cell.angle_beta   90.00
_cell.angle_gamma   90.00
#
_symmetry.space_group_name_H-M   'P 1'
#
loop_
_entity.id
_entity.type
_entity.pdbx_description
1 polymer ?
#
loop_
_entity_poly.entity_id
_entity_poly.type
_entity_poly.pdbx_seq_one_letter_code
_entity_poly.pdbx_strand_id
1 'polypeptide(L)'
;MASLRDLKKDIKHMVEHFIQECYIHLAYSPPVNTENVMDIISDAIRLRAETLSSLNNPPRGKDRVEQKSYYKTLIGDFYDGIVELTERLNSLSY
;
A
#
# COMPACT_ATOMS: atom_id res chain seq x y z
N MET A 1 0.44 22.91 1.73
CA MET A 1 1.54 22.00 1.38
C MET A 1 1.06 21.07 0.28
N ALA A 2 1.40 21.36 -0.97
CA ALA A 2 1.03 20.52 -2.11
C ALA A 2 1.54 19.08 -1.93
N SER A 3 2.78 18.92 -1.45
CA SER A 3 3.47 17.63 -1.33
C SER A 3 2.75 16.55 -0.50
N LEU A 4 2.15 16.88 0.66
CA LEU A 4 1.48 15.87 1.49
C LEU A 4 0.12 15.46 0.90
N ARG A 5 -0.56 16.40 0.24
CA ARG A 5 -1.84 16.11 -0.43
C ARG A 5 -1.59 15.23 -1.65
N ASP A 6 -0.56 15.54 -2.42
CA ASP A 6 -0.17 14.77 -3.61
C ASP A 6 0.29 13.38 -3.21
N LEU A 7 1.15 13.25 -2.18
CA LEU A 7 1.56 11.95 -1.64
C LEU A 7 0.37 11.05 -1.26
N LYS A 8 -0.64 11.62 -0.58
CA LYS A 8 -1.85 10.85 -0.20
C LYS A 8 -2.64 10.39 -1.42
N LYS A 9 -2.63 11.14 -2.52
CA LYS A 9 -3.24 10.72 -3.78
C LYS A 9 -2.43 9.61 -4.42
N ASP A 10 -1.10 9.75 -4.46
CA ASP A 10 -0.21 8.75 -5.04
C ASP A 10 -0.35 7.40 -4.33
N ILE A 11 -0.39 7.39 -2.99
CA ILE A 11 -0.65 6.18 -2.18
C ILE A 11 -1.99 5.53 -2.56
N LYS A 12 -3.06 6.34 -2.70
CA LYS A 12 -4.37 5.84 -3.09
C LYS A 12 -4.35 5.23 -4.48
N HIS A 13 -3.78 5.93 -5.45
CA HIS A 13 -3.69 5.47 -6.83
C HIS A 13 -2.85 4.20 -6.96
N MET A 14 -1.74 4.10 -6.24
CA MET A 14 -0.88 2.93 -6.30
C MET A 14 -1.58 1.68 -5.74
N VAL A 15 -2.29 1.82 -4.61
CA VAL A 15 -3.09 0.71 -4.04
C VAL A 15 -4.27 0.36 -4.94
N GLU A 16 -4.94 1.35 -5.52
CA GLU A 16 -6.04 1.12 -6.47
C GLU A 16 -5.55 0.35 -7.70
N HIS A 17 -4.39 0.72 -8.25
CA HIS A 17 -3.76 0.02 -9.36
C HIS A 17 -3.42 -1.43 -8.99
N PHE A 18 -2.78 -1.64 -7.84
CA PHE A 18 -2.45 -2.98 -7.35
C PHE A 18 -3.70 -3.87 -7.16
N ILE A 19 -4.79 -3.31 -6.61
CA ILE A 19 -6.06 -4.02 -6.48
C ILE A 19 -6.64 -4.38 -7.86
N GLN A 20 -6.52 -3.49 -8.85
CA GLN A 20 -6.94 -3.81 -10.23
C GLN A 20 -6.13 -4.96 -10.82
N GLU A 21 -4.82 -5.01 -10.58
CA GLU A 21 -3.97 -6.14 -10.99
C GLU A 21 -4.41 -7.46 -10.31
N CYS A 22 -4.78 -7.42 -9.03
CA CYS A 22 -5.33 -8.58 -8.33
C CYS A 22 -6.65 -9.05 -8.97
N TYR A 23 -7.55 -8.14 -9.34
CA TYR A 23 -8.79 -8.50 -10.04
C TYR A 23 -8.54 -9.06 -11.44
N ILE A 24 -7.56 -8.53 -12.17
CA ILE A 24 -7.14 -9.08 -13.46
C ILE A 24 -6.64 -10.51 -13.25
N HIS A 25 -5.81 -10.76 -12.24
CA HIS A 25 -5.35 -12.10 -11.90
C HIS A 25 -6.52 -13.05 -11.60
N LEU A 26 -7.51 -12.61 -10.81
CA LEU A 26 -8.72 -13.40 -10.56
C LEU A 26 -9.54 -13.70 -11.82
N ALA A 27 -9.58 -12.77 -12.78
CA ALA A 27 -10.36 -12.93 -14.00
C ALA A 27 -9.71 -13.88 -15.02
N TYR A 28 -8.37 -13.96 -15.04
CA TYR A 28 -7.62 -14.71 -16.05
C TYR A 28 -6.87 -15.94 -15.52
N SER A 29 -6.75 -16.13 -14.21
CA SER A 29 -6.10 -17.29 -13.59
C SER A 29 -7.11 -18.36 -13.14
N PRO A 30 -6.68 -19.63 -12.98
CA PRO A 30 -7.54 -20.69 -12.45
C PRO A 30 -8.11 -20.34 -11.06
N PRO A 31 -9.34 -20.78 -10.73
CA PRO A 31 -10.04 -20.41 -9.48
C PRO A 31 -9.42 -21.02 -8.21
N VAL A 32 -8.29 -21.73 -8.31
CA VAL A 32 -7.60 -22.39 -7.19
C VAL A 32 -7.11 -21.38 -6.16
N ASN A 33 -6.76 -20.16 -6.58
CA ASN A 33 -6.13 -19.15 -5.74
C ASN A 33 -7.06 -17.99 -5.37
N THR A 34 -8.38 -18.13 -5.56
CA THR A 34 -9.33 -17.02 -5.36
C THR A 34 -9.31 -16.47 -3.94
N GLU A 35 -9.31 -17.33 -2.91
CA GLU A 35 -9.26 -16.89 -1.51
C GLU A 35 -7.95 -16.15 -1.19
N ASN A 36 -6.81 -16.71 -1.62
CA ASN A 36 -5.49 -16.10 -1.42
C ASN A 36 -5.39 -14.69 -2.03
N VAL A 37 -5.95 -14.49 -3.23
CA VAL A 37 -5.94 -13.16 -3.87
C VAL A 37 -6.89 -12.19 -3.15
N MET A 38 -8.03 -12.67 -2.62
CA MET A 38 -8.93 -11.83 -1.83
C MET A 38 -8.29 -11.39 -0.50
N ASP A 39 -7.47 -12.24 0.12
CA ASP A 39 -6.67 -11.89 1.29
C ASP A 39 -5.63 -10.82 0.95
N ILE A 40 -4.92 -10.96 -0.18
CA ILE A 40 -3.97 -9.94 -0.68
C ILE A 40 -4.66 -8.59 -0.91
N ILE A 41 -5.86 -8.58 -1.50
CA ILE A 41 -6.65 -7.36 -1.69
C ILE A 41 -7.01 -6.73 -0.33
N SER A 42 -7.42 -7.55 0.64
CA SER A 42 -7.75 -7.07 1.99
C SER A 42 -6.55 -6.45 2.69
N ASP A 43 -5.37 -7.08 2.57
CA ASP A 43 -4.12 -6.56 3.10
C ASP A 43 -3.72 -5.23 2.43
N ALA A 44 -3.90 -5.10 1.11
CA ALA A 44 -3.64 -3.85 0.38
C ALA A 44 -4.55 -2.70 0.85
N ILE A 45 -5.84 -2.99 1.09
CA ILE A 45 -6.80 -2.01 1.63
C ILE A 45 -6.36 -1.56 3.03
N ARG A 46 -5.91 -2.51 3.86
CA ARG A 46 -5.43 -2.25 5.21
C ARG A 46 -4.16 -1.40 5.20
N LEU A 47 -3.17 -1.75 4.37
CA LEU A 47 -1.94 -0.99 4.18
C LEU A 47 -2.25 0.48 3.87
N ARG A 48 -3.13 0.73 2.89
CA ARG A 48 -3.59 2.08 2.56
C ARG A 48 -4.19 2.81 3.75
N ALA A 49 -5.08 2.16 4.49
CA ALA A 49 -5.77 2.77 5.62
C ALA A 49 -4.80 3.15 6.74
N GLU A 50 -3.87 2.25 7.07
CA GLU A 50 -2.85 2.46 8.10
C GLU A 50 -1.87 3.58 7.69
N THR A 51 -1.34 3.56 6.46
CA THR A 51 -0.44 4.61 5.96
C THR A 51 -1.13 5.98 5.95
N LEU A 52 -2.38 6.08 5.47
CA LEU A 52 -3.12 7.34 5.46
C LEU A 52 -3.43 7.85 6.87
N SER A 53 -3.76 6.95 7.81
CA SER A 53 -3.97 7.31 9.21
C SER A 53 -2.69 7.89 9.83
N SER A 54 -1.54 7.24 9.60
CA SER A 54 -0.23 7.68 10.08
C SER A 54 0.22 9.01 9.46
N LEU A 55 -0.15 9.28 8.20
CA LEU A 55 0.08 10.56 7.52
C LEU A 55 -0.84 11.69 8.02
N ASN A 56 -2.03 11.35 8.52
CA ASN A 56 -2.96 12.31 9.09
C ASN A 56 -2.61 12.65 10.55
N ASN A 57 -1.98 11.72 11.26
CA ASN A 57 -1.68 11.81 12.69
C ASN A 57 -0.18 11.69 12.97
N PRO A 58 0.67 12.63 12.51
CA PRO A 58 2.09 12.58 12.81
C PRO A 58 2.35 12.77 14.32
N PRO A 59 3.40 12.13 14.88
CA PRO A 59 3.75 12.25 16.28
C PRO A 59 4.02 13.72 16.67
N ARG A 60 3.41 14.14 17.79
CA ARG A 60 3.54 15.51 18.33
C ARG A 60 4.90 15.69 19.02
N GLY A 61 5.39 16.93 19.04
CA GLY A 61 6.61 17.29 19.77
C GLY A 61 7.93 16.96 19.06
N LYS A 62 7.90 16.55 17.79
CA LYS A 62 9.10 16.29 16.98
C LYS A 62 9.65 17.54 16.32
N ASP A 63 10.98 17.61 16.22
CA ASP A 63 11.70 18.66 15.51
C ASP A 63 11.47 18.56 13.99
N ARG A 64 11.80 19.61 13.23
CA ARG A 64 11.66 19.62 11.76
C ARG A 64 12.43 18.48 11.07
N VAL A 65 13.59 18.08 11.60
CA VAL A 65 14.41 16.99 11.06
C VAL A 65 13.73 15.64 11.31
N GLU A 66 13.28 15.41 12.54
CA GLU A 66 12.61 14.17 12.94
C GLU A 66 11.27 13.98 12.23
N GLN A 67 10.53 15.07 11.98
CA GLN A 67 9.29 15.05 11.19
C GLN A 67 9.56 14.62 9.75
N LYS A 68 10.60 15.16 9.10
CA LYS A 68 10.99 14.75 7.74
C LYS A 68 11.40 13.29 7.69
N SER A 69 12.19 12.84 8.68
CA SER A 69 12.60 11.45 8.79
C SER A 69 11.39 10.53 8.94
N TYR A 70 10.43 10.89 9.79
CA TYR A 70 9.20 10.13 10.00
C TYR A 70 8.42 9.93 8.69
N TYR A 71 8.18 11.00 7.92
CA TYR A 71 7.48 10.86 6.64
C TYR A 71 8.26 10.01 5.64
N LYS A 72 9.59 10.14 5.59
CA LYS A 72 10.42 9.33 4.70
C LYS A 72 10.35 7.84 5.05
N THR A 73 10.44 7.51 6.33
CA THR A 73 10.30 6.12 6.81
C THR A 73 8.92 5.58 6.48
N LEU A 74 7.86 6.32 6.81
CA LEU A 74 6.48 5.90 6.55
C LEU A 74 6.20 5.65 5.05
N ILE A 75 6.82 6.42 4.17
CA ILE A 75 6.74 6.21 2.72
C ILE A 75 7.53 4.97 2.30
N GLY A 76 8.72 4.76 2.87
CA GLY A 76 9.52 3.55 2.66
C GLY A 76 8.75 2.30 3.04
N ASP A 77 8.20 2.26 4.25
CA ASP A 77 7.40 1.15 4.77
C ASP A 77 6.19 0.84 3.87
N PHE A 78 5.57 1.88 3.30
CA PHE A 78 4.47 1.71 2.34
C PHE A 78 4.94 1.06 1.02
N TYR A 79 6.08 1.49 0.47
CA TYR A 79 6.63 0.89 -0.74
C TYR A 79 7.04 -0.56 -0.51
N ASP A 80 7.70 -0.84 0.61
CA ASP A 80 8.11 -2.19 0.98
C ASP A 80 6.88 -3.10 1.13
N GLY A 81 5.80 -2.62 1.75
CA GLY A 81 4.54 -3.37 1.83
C GLY A 81 3.89 -3.65 0.47
N ILE A 82 3.96 -2.73 -0.50
CA ILE A 82 3.46 -2.98 -1.85
C ILE A 82 4.33 -4.00 -2.59
N VAL A 83 5.66 -3.95 -2.42
CA VAL A 83 6.58 -4.95 -2.98
C VAL A 83 6.24 -6.33 -2.44
N GLU A 84 6.08 -6.48 -1.12
CA GLU A 84 5.72 -7.73 -0.47
C GLU A 84 4.38 -8.30 -1.01
N LEU A 85 3.35 -7.45 -1.13
CA LEU A 85 2.06 -7.86 -1.68
C LEU A 85 2.15 -8.30 -3.15
N THR A 86 3.01 -7.62 -3.92
CA THR A 86 3.25 -7.95 -5.33
C THR A 86 3.99 -9.28 -5.48
N GLU A 87 4.99 -9.54 -4.65
CA GLU A 87 5.70 -10.82 -4.61
C GLU A 87 4.75 -11.97 -4.22
N ARG A 88 3.89 -11.74 -3.22
CA ARG A 88 2.83 -12.69 -2.83
C ARG A 88 1.89 -12.99 -4.00
N LEU A 89 1.41 -11.97 -4.71
CA LEU A 89 0.53 -12.17 -5.87
C LEU A 89 1.24 -12.98 -6.97
N ASN A 90 2.49 -12.64 -7.30
CA ASN A 90 3.25 -13.34 -8.33
C ASN A 90 3.54 -14.80 -7.98
N SER A 91 3.70 -15.13 -6.70
CA SER A 91 3.89 -16.51 -6.25
C SER A 91 2.66 -17.42 -6.49
N LEU A 92 1.47 -16.83 -6.67
CA LEU A 92 0.22 -17.53 -6.97
C LEU A 92 0.02 -17.79 -8.48
N SER A 93 0.88 -17.23 -9.33
CA SER A 93 0.82 -17.34 -10.79
C SER A 93 1.70 -18.47 -11.35
N TYR A 94 2.43 -19.18 -10.48
CA TYR A 94 3.35 -20.29 -10.79
C TYR A 94 2.94 -21.62 -10.13
#